data_AF-A0A0F7KQ12-F1
#
_entry.id   AF-A0A0F7KQ12-F1
#
_cell.length_a   1.000
_cell.length_b   1.000
_cell.length_c   1.000
_cell.angle_alpha   90.00
_cell.angle_beta   90.00
_cell.angle_gamma   90.00
#
_symmetry.space_group_name_H-M   'P 1'
#
loop_
_entity.id
_entity.type
_entity.pdbx_description
1 polymer ?
#
loop_
_entity_poly.entity_id
_entity_poly.type
_entity_poly.pdbx_seq_one_letter_code
_entity_poly.pdbx_strand_id
1 'polypeptide(L)'
;MPTREEMAANRFLAPIAHRFLSPELWRFTRRSVPRGVALGLFAGFIVPVGQIFLAAFLALPARANMPLAALVTFITNPFTLPFWLVGANKVGRFVLKIDAVTGGMAQGEIASGRWQQFGWFLQTAGVTAFGFIVLSLLSAAVGYLVSSLIWRAVVARRWTRRPGRFSRLPAE
;
A
#
# COMPACT_ATOMS: atom_id res chain seq x y z
N MET A 1 -5.18 18.23 14.13
CA MET A 1 -4.99 16.75 14.16
C MET A 1 -5.92 16.23 15.24
N PRO A 2 -6.88 15.34 14.96
CA PRO A 2 -7.79 14.85 15.99
C PRO A 2 -7.00 14.05 17.02
N THR A 3 -7.17 14.36 18.31
CA THR A 3 -6.40 13.77 19.41
C THR A 3 -6.92 12.39 19.78
N ARG A 4 -6.06 11.64 20.48
CA ARG A 4 -6.26 10.25 20.90
C ARG A 4 -7.58 10.03 21.65
N GLU A 5 -8.06 11.05 22.37
CA GLU A 5 -9.33 11.01 23.09
C GLU A 5 -10.56 11.05 22.16
N GLU A 6 -10.52 11.81 21.06
CA GLU A 6 -11.68 12.01 20.17
C GLU A 6 -12.02 10.75 19.36
N MET A 7 -11.02 9.94 18.99
CA MET A 7 -11.25 8.67 18.30
C MET A 7 -11.69 7.52 19.22
N ALA A 8 -11.35 7.60 20.51
CA ALA A 8 -11.78 6.63 21.52
C ALA A 8 -13.25 6.82 21.93
N ALA A 9 -13.82 8.01 21.71
CA ALA A 9 -15.21 8.33 22.01
C ALA A 9 -16.24 7.69 21.06
N ASN A 10 -15.80 7.10 19.94
CA ASN A 10 -16.71 6.48 18.98
C ASN A 10 -16.97 5.00 19.32
N ARG A 11 -18.20 4.69 19.74
CA ARG A 11 -18.66 3.37 20.21
C ARG A 11 -18.39 2.22 19.24
N PHE A 12 -18.26 2.50 17.94
CA PHE A 12 -17.95 1.52 16.90
C PHE A 12 -16.45 1.19 16.79
N LEU A 13 -15.56 2.09 17.22
CA LEU A 13 -14.10 1.91 17.13
C LEU A 13 -13.49 1.38 18.44
N ALA A 14 -14.18 1.54 19.57
CA ALA A 14 -13.74 1.12 20.90
C ALA A 14 -13.22 -0.34 21.01
N PRO A 15 -13.85 -1.37 20.40
CA PRO A 15 -13.38 -2.76 20.56
C PRO A 15 -12.11 -3.09 19.77
N ILE A 16 -11.71 -2.29 18.77
CA ILE A 16 -10.49 -2.53 17.98
C ILE A 16 -9.43 -1.44 18.22
N ALA A 17 -9.84 -0.33 18.83
CA ALA A 17 -9.02 0.81 19.19
C ALA A 17 -7.73 0.40 19.91
N HIS A 18 -7.79 -0.45 20.94
CA HIS A 18 -6.61 -0.83 21.72
C HIS A 18 -5.50 -1.54 20.90
N ARG A 19 -5.85 -2.27 19.83
CA ARG A 19 -4.89 -2.89 18.89
C ARG A 19 -4.39 -1.91 17.82
N PHE A 20 -5.22 -0.96 17.40
CA PHE A 20 -4.87 0.07 16.41
C PHE A 20 -4.13 1.30 17.00
N LEU A 21 -4.26 1.53 18.31
CA LEU A 21 -3.65 2.64 19.07
C LEU A 21 -2.32 2.26 19.73
N SER A 22 -1.73 1.10 19.38
CA SER A 22 -0.41 0.74 19.88
C SER A 22 0.63 1.78 19.37
N PRO A 23 1.36 2.47 20.25
CA PRO A 23 2.30 3.54 19.87
C PRO A 23 3.34 3.10 18.84
N GLU A 24 3.65 1.80 18.77
CA GLU A 24 4.59 1.22 17.82
C GLU A 24 4.11 1.29 16.37
N LEU A 25 2.80 1.17 16.12
CA LEU A 25 2.20 1.24 14.78
C LEU A 25 2.19 2.68 14.23
N TRP A 26 2.40 3.67 15.10
CA TRP A 26 2.44 5.10 14.77
C TRP A 26 3.88 5.60 14.59
N ARG A 27 4.88 4.81 14.98
CA ARG A 27 6.29 5.20 14.85
C ARG A 27 6.74 5.11 13.39
N PHE A 28 7.21 6.24 12.86
CA PHE A 28 7.87 6.32 11.56
C PHE A 28 9.29 5.76 11.69
N THR A 29 9.48 4.51 11.31
CA THR A 29 10.79 3.84 11.33
C THR A 29 11.16 3.33 9.94
N ARG A 30 12.46 3.13 9.70
CA ARG A 30 13.01 2.62 8.43
C ARG A 30 12.39 1.30 7.95
N ARG A 31 11.83 0.50 8.88
CA ARG A 31 11.23 -0.80 8.58
C ARG A 31 9.70 -0.73 8.50
N SER A 32 9.05 0.15 9.28
CA SER A 32 7.58 0.26 9.32
C SER A 32 7.01 1.08 8.16
N VAL A 33 7.73 2.12 7.69
CA VAL A 33 7.27 3.03 6.63
C VAL A 33 7.16 2.32 5.27
N PRO A 34 8.19 1.63 4.75
CA PRO A 34 8.09 0.95 3.45
C PRO A 34 7.01 -0.14 3.42
N ARG A 35 6.85 -0.85 4.54
CA ARG A 35 5.79 -1.86 4.70
C ARG A 35 4.40 -1.23 4.70
N GLY A 36 4.24 -0.08 5.36
CA GLY A 36 2.97 0.65 5.38
C GLY A 36 2.55 1.10 3.99
N VAL A 37 3.48 1.67 3.22
CA VAL A 37 3.22 2.08 1.83
C VAL A 37 2.88 0.88 0.94
N ALA A 38 3.63 -0.21 1.03
CA ALA A 38 3.36 -1.41 0.23
C ALA A 38 1.96 -1.99 0.50
N LEU A 39 1.59 -2.13 1.77
CA LEU A 39 0.29 -2.69 2.16
C LEU A 39 -0.88 -1.75 1.86
N GLY A 40 -0.67 -0.43 1.98
CA GLY A 40 -1.68 0.56 1.60
C GLY A 40 -1.97 0.56 0.11
N LEU A 41 -0.92 0.49 -0.73
CA LEU A 41 -1.08 0.38 -2.19
C LEU A 41 -1.77 -0.94 -2.56
N PHE A 42 -1.33 -2.05 -1.98
CA PHE A 42 -1.92 -3.36 -2.20
C PHE A 42 -3.41 -3.38 -1.86
N ALA A 43 -3.79 -2.95 -0.65
CA ALA A 43 -5.18 -2.93 -0.21
C ALA A 43 -6.03 -1.93 -1.03
N GLY A 44 -5.45 -0.79 -1.41
CA GLY A 44 -6.14 0.25 -2.17
C GLY A 44 -6.58 -0.18 -3.57
N PHE A 45 -5.81 -1.05 -4.22
CA PHE A 45 -6.14 -1.59 -5.54
C PHE A 45 -7.01 -2.86 -5.52
N ILE A 46 -7.01 -3.61 -4.41
CA ILE A 46 -7.74 -4.88 -4.33
C ILE A 46 -9.18 -4.70 -3.87
N VAL A 47 -9.42 -3.81 -2.90
CA VAL A 47 -10.75 -3.65 -2.29
C VAL A 47 -11.24 -2.22 -2.47
N PRO A 48 -12.24 -1.96 -3.34
CA PRO A 48 -12.73 -0.59 -3.55
C PRO A 48 -13.42 0.00 -2.30
N VAL A 49 -14.12 -0.84 -1.51
CA VAL A 49 -14.85 -0.41 -0.31
C VAL A 49 -14.33 -1.17 0.90
N GLY A 50 -13.77 -0.45 1.86
CA GLY A 50 -13.14 -1.05 3.04
C GLY A 50 -11.63 -1.28 2.92
N GLN A 51 -10.97 -0.73 1.89
CA GLN A 51 -9.50 -0.75 1.73
C GLN A 51 -8.75 -0.31 2.99
N ILE A 52 -9.27 0.67 3.74
CA ILE A 52 -8.65 1.15 4.98
C ILE A 52 -8.63 0.04 6.04
N PHE A 53 -9.72 -0.72 6.19
CA PHE A 53 -9.80 -1.83 7.14
C PHE A 53 -8.87 -2.97 6.73
N LEU A 54 -8.83 -3.31 5.44
CA LEU A 54 -7.91 -4.33 4.94
C LEU A 54 -6.44 -3.90 5.14
N ALA A 55 -6.10 -2.66 4.78
CA ALA A 55 -4.75 -2.11 4.98
C ALA A 55 -4.35 -2.12 6.45
N ALA A 56 -5.26 -1.70 7.33
CA ALA A 56 -5.08 -1.73 8.77
C ALA A 56 -4.87 -3.16 9.30
N PHE A 57 -5.70 -4.11 8.86
CA PHE A 57 -5.61 -5.50 9.27
C PHE A 57 -4.31 -6.15 8.82
N LEU A 58 -3.88 -5.91 7.58
CA LEU A 58 -2.59 -6.38 7.05
C LEU A 58 -1.39 -5.69 7.72
N ALA A 59 -1.56 -4.44 8.18
CA ALA A 59 -0.48 -3.71 8.85
C ALA A 59 -0.14 -4.28 10.23
N LEU A 60 -1.11 -4.90 10.93
CA LEU A 60 -0.92 -5.51 12.24
C LEU A 60 0.13 -6.65 12.24
N PRO A 61 -0.01 -7.75 11.47
CA PRO A 61 0.98 -8.82 11.43
C PRO A 61 2.30 -8.36 10.81
N ALA A 62 2.26 -7.44 9.84
CA ALA A 62 3.45 -6.92 9.18
C ALA A 62 4.27 -5.94 10.05
N ARG A 63 3.73 -5.54 11.21
CA ARG A 63 4.25 -4.45 12.06
C ARG A 63 4.53 -3.18 11.23
N ALA A 64 3.62 -2.87 10.32
CA ALA A 64 3.71 -1.73 9.42
C ALA A 64 3.15 -0.47 10.07
N ASN A 65 3.50 0.70 9.54
CA ASN A 65 2.91 1.95 10.01
C ASN A 65 1.44 2.03 9.55
N MET A 66 0.51 1.82 10.47
CA MET A 66 -0.91 1.67 10.17
C MET A 66 -1.56 2.98 9.68
N PRO A 67 -1.31 4.16 10.29
CA PRO A 67 -1.77 5.43 9.74
C PRO A 67 -1.28 5.66 8.31
N LEU A 68 -0.01 5.36 8.04
CA LEU A 68 0.54 5.50 6.69
C LEU A 68 -0.09 4.53 5.71
N ALA A 69 -0.32 3.26 6.11
CA ALA A 69 -1.01 2.29 5.27
C ALA A 69 -2.42 2.77 4.91
N ALA A 70 -3.18 3.27 5.88
CA ALA A 70 -4.50 3.86 5.65
C ALA A 70 -4.45 5.09 4.73
N LEU A 71 -3.51 6.02 4.94
CA LEU A 71 -3.34 7.20 4.09
C LEU A 71 -3.05 6.83 2.64
N VAL A 72 -2.21 5.82 2.42
CA VAL A 72 -1.81 5.37 1.09
C VAL A 72 -3.00 4.75 0.33
N THR A 73 -4.00 4.20 1.02
CA THR A 73 -5.23 3.75 0.35
C THR A 73 -6.02 4.90 -0.30
N PHE A 74 -5.84 6.15 0.13
CA PHE A 74 -6.52 7.30 -0.52
C PHE A 74 -5.96 7.65 -1.90
N ILE A 75 -4.89 6.98 -2.35
CA ILE A 75 -4.37 7.11 -3.72
C ILE A 75 -5.41 6.63 -4.75
N THR A 76 -6.28 5.69 -4.39
CA THR A 76 -7.39 5.19 -5.21
C THR A 76 -8.68 5.94 -4.89
N ASN A 77 -8.69 7.25 -5.13
CA ASN A 77 -9.87 8.10 -4.95
C ASN A 77 -10.72 8.21 -6.25
N PRO A 78 -12.01 8.61 -6.18
CA PRO A 78 -12.90 8.70 -7.35
C PRO A 78 -12.34 9.51 -8.52
N PHE A 79 -11.52 10.52 -8.24
CA PHE A 79 -10.88 11.35 -9.26
C PHE A 79 -9.73 10.60 -9.99
N THR A 80 -9.00 9.76 -9.27
CA THR A 80 -7.92 8.92 -9.83
C THR A 80 -8.40 7.58 -10.39
N LEU A 81 -9.61 7.12 -10.04
CA LEU A 81 -10.16 5.83 -10.51
C LEU A 81 -10.15 5.68 -12.04
N PRO A 82 -10.58 6.68 -12.86
CA PRO A 82 -10.52 6.57 -14.32
C PRO A 82 -9.11 6.33 -14.84
N PHE A 83 -8.12 7.01 -14.26
CA PHE A 83 -6.71 6.83 -14.62
C PHE A 83 -6.23 5.40 -14.33
N TRP A 84 -6.54 4.89 -13.14
CA TRP A 84 -6.19 3.52 -12.75
C TRP A 84 -6.92 2.46 -13.58
N LEU A 85 -8.18 2.70 -13.97
CA LEU A 85 -8.95 1.79 -14.84
C LEU A 85 -8.33 1.64 -16.23
N VAL A 86 -7.87 2.74 -16.82
CA VAL A 86 -7.17 2.71 -18.11
C VAL A 86 -5.82 2.00 -17.98
N GLY A 87 -5.07 2.30 -16.91
CA GLY A 87 -3.81 1.63 -16.61
C GLY A 87 -3.97 0.12 -16.42
N ALA A 88 -4.95 -0.29 -15.61
CA ALA A 88 -5.26 -1.69 -15.32
C ALA A 88 -5.67 -2.45 -16.60
N ASN A 89 -6.50 -1.84 -17.45
CA ASN A 89 -6.86 -2.43 -18.73
C ASN A 89 -5.64 -2.63 -19.64
N LYS A 90 -4.74 -1.64 -19.73
CA LYS A 90 -3.55 -1.74 -20.58
C LYS A 90 -2.59 -2.81 -20.07
N VAL A 91 -2.36 -2.86 -18.76
CA VAL A 91 -1.52 -3.88 -18.11
C VAL A 91 -2.12 -5.26 -18.26
N GLY A 92 -3.42 -5.43 -17.96
CA GLY A 92 -4.13 -6.70 -18.09
C GLY A 92 -4.09 -7.24 -19.52
N ARG A 93 -4.37 -6.39 -20.52
CA ARG A 93 -4.28 -6.79 -21.95
C ARG A 93 -2.86 -7.16 -22.35
N PHE A 94 -1.85 -6.47 -21.83
CA PHE A 94 -0.45 -6.77 -22.13
C PHE A 94 -0.05 -8.14 -21.57
N VAL A 95 -0.37 -8.41 -20.30
CA VAL A 95 -0.03 -9.70 -19.68
C VAL A 95 -0.81 -10.85 -20.31
N LEU A 96 -2.10 -10.67 -20.64
CA LEU A 96 -2.87 -11.70 -21.34
C LEU A 96 -2.38 -11.97 -22.77
N LYS A 97 -1.87 -10.96 -23.47
CA LYS A 97 -1.22 -11.17 -24.77
C LYS A 97 0.04 -12.03 -24.65
N ILE A 98 0.83 -11.82 -23.58
CA ILE A 98 2.01 -12.66 -23.32
C ILE A 98 1.55 -14.09 -22.97
N ASP A 99 0.59 -14.23 -22.06
CA ASP A 99 0.06 -15.53 -21.64
C ASP A 99 -0.49 -16.35 -22.81
N ALA A 100 -1.22 -15.71 -23.73
CA ALA A 100 -1.73 -16.35 -24.95
C ALA A 100 -0.62 -16.94 -25.84
N VAL A 101 0.58 -16.37 -25.80
CA VAL A 101 1.75 -16.87 -26.55
C VAL A 101 2.52 -17.93 -25.75
N THR A 102 2.43 -17.94 -24.42
CA THR A 102 3.16 -18.87 -23.52
C THR A 102 2.34 -20.04 -22.97
N GLY A 103 1.09 -20.24 -23.40
CA GLY A 103 0.30 -21.44 -23.06
C GLY A 103 -1.11 -21.18 -22.50
N GLY A 104 -1.56 -19.93 -22.38
CA GLY A 104 -2.96 -19.55 -22.20
C GLY A 104 -3.60 -19.90 -20.85
N MET A 105 -2.81 -20.16 -19.80
CA MET A 105 -3.32 -20.56 -18.48
C MET A 105 -4.13 -19.45 -17.80
N ALA A 106 -3.66 -18.20 -17.82
CA ALA A 106 -4.39 -17.08 -17.25
C ALA A 106 -5.66 -16.75 -18.05
N GLN A 107 -5.60 -16.92 -19.38
CA GLN A 107 -6.76 -16.76 -20.25
C GLN A 107 -7.85 -17.81 -19.96
N GLY A 108 -7.46 -19.06 -19.69
CA GLY A 108 -8.37 -20.15 -19.29
C GLY A 108 -9.05 -19.90 -17.95
N GLU A 109 -8.32 -19.41 -16.93
CA GLU A 109 -8.89 -19.09 -15.62
C GLU A 109 -9.88 -17.90 -15.66
N ILE A 110 -9.64 -16.90 -16.51
CA ILE A 110 -10.60 -15.80 -16.71
C ILE A 110 -11.85 -16.31 -17.45
N ALA A 111 -11.69 -17.19 -18.44
CA ALA A 111 -12.79 -17.78 -19.19
C ALA A 111 -13.63 -18.76 -18.36
N SER A 112 -13.06 -19.35 -17.29
CA SER A 112 -13.75 -20.29 -16.39
C SER A 112 -14.93 -19.70 -15.62
N GLY A 113 -15.10 -18.37 -15.63
CA GLY A 113 -16.23 -17.70 -14.99
C GLY A 113 -16.19 -17.71 -13.45
N ARG A 114 -15.19 -18.32 -12.82
CA ARG A 114 -15.04 -18.40 -11.34
C ARG A 114 -15.06 -17.04 -10.65
N TRP A 115 -14.61 -16.01 -11.36
CA TRP A 115 -14.57 -14.63 -10.88
C TRP A 115 -15.90 -13.87 -11.02
N GLN A 116 -16.90 -14.45 -11.70
CA GLN A 116 -18.25 -13.86 -11.87
C GLN A 116 -19.02 -13.77 -10.55
N GLN A 117 -18.63 -14.55 -9.54
CA GLN A 117 -19.28 -14.56 -8.22
C GLN A 117 -18.90 -13.37 -7.33
N PHE A 118 -17.86 -12.61 -7.68
CA PHE A 118 -17.30 -11.55 -6.83
C PHE A 118 -17.83 -10.13 -7.14
N GLY A 119 -18.75 -9.97 -8.11
CA GLY A 119 -19.52 -8.73 -8.31
C GLY A 119 -19.66 -8.27 -9.76
N TRP A 120 -20.65 -7.41 -10.01
CA TRP A 120 -21.01 -6.88 -11.35
C TRP A 120 -19.88 -6.12 -12.04
N PHE A 121 -18.94 -5.53 -11.29
CA PHE A 121 -17.74 -4.89 -11.85
C PHE A 121 -16.79 -5.90 -12.53
N LEU A 122 -16.71 -7.13 -12.00
CA LEU A 122 -15.82 -8.18 -12.52
C LEU A 122 -16.40 -8.89 -13.74
N GLN A 123 -17.73 -8.85 -13.94
CA GLN A 123 -18.41 -9.39 -15.13
C GLN A 123 -17.97 -8.68 -16.43
N THR A 124 -17.81 -7.36 -16.41
CA THR A 124 -17.40 -6.57 -17.60
C THR A 124 -15.88 -6.48 -17.74
N ALA A 125 -15.12 -6.93 -16.75
CA ALA A 125 -13.77 -6.45 -16.53
C ALA A 125 -12.75 -7.54 -16.14
N GLY A 126 -12.93 -8.81 -16.51
CA GLY A 126 -11.97 -9.88 -16.17
C GLY A 126 -10.50 -9.53 -16.48
N VAL A 127 -10.27 -8.84 -17.62
CA VAL A 127 -8.96 -8.31 -18.01
C VAL A 127 -8.49 -7.18 -17.08
N THR A 128 -9.38 -6.24 -16.77
CA THR A 128 -9.09 -5.11 -15.86
C THR A 128 -8.85 -5.57 -14.43
N ALA A 129 -9.60 -6.58 -13.96
CA ALA A 129 -9.49 -7.17 -12.64
C ALA A 129 -8.13 -7.84 -12.45
N PHE A 130 -7.73 -8.64 -13.44
CA PHE A 130 -6.38 -9.19 -13.49
C PHE A 130 -5.32 -8.07 -13.55
N GLY A 131 -5.57 -7.03 -14.34
CA GLY A 131 -4.75 -5.82 -14.36
C GLY A 131 -4.62 -5.13 -13.01
N PHE A 132 -5.68 -5.07 -12.20
CA PHE A 132 -5.66 -4.53 -10.84
C PHE A 132 -4.87 -5.40 -9.87
N ILE A 133 -4.94 -6.73 -10.00
CA ILE A 133 -4.09 -7.65 -9.21
C ILE A 133 -2.61 -7.43 -9.56
N VAL A 134 -2.28 -7.34 -10.85
CA VAL A 134 -0.90 -7.08 -11.28
C VAL A 134 -0.44 -5.70 -10.79
N LEU A 135 -1.28 -4.67 -10.96
CA LEU A 135 -0.98 -3.32 -10.47
C LEU A 135 -0.85 -3.26 -8.94
N SER A 136 -1.63 -4.01 -8.18
CA SER A 136 -1.53 -4.03 -6.71
C SER A 136 -0.19 -4.62 -6.27
N LEU A 137 0.26 -5.72 -6.89
CA LEU A 137 1.57 -6.31 -6.60
C LEU A 137 2.72 -5.40 -7.04
N LEU A 138 2.66 -4.87 -8.27
CA LEU A 138 3.71 -4.00 -8.81
C LEU A 138 3.82 -2.70 -8.01
N SER A 139 2.70 -2.04 -7.73
CA SER A 139 2.68 -0.81 -6.94
C SER A 139 3.16 -1.07 -5.51
N ALA A 140 2.79 -2.18 -4.88
CA ALA A 140 3.29 -2.55 -3.56
C ALA A 140 4.82 -2.73 -3.56
N ALA A 141 5.37 -3.43 -4.54
CA ALA A 141 6.81 -3.65 -4.67
C ALA A 141 7.57 -2.33 -4.94
N VAL A 142 7.11 -1.53 -5.90
CA VAL A 142 7.71 -0.23 -6.23
C VAL A 142 7.61 0.72 -5.04
N GLY A 143 6.44 0.79 -4.39
CA GLY A 143 6.21 1.62 -3.22
C GLY A 143 7.13 1.25 -2.05
N TYR A 144 7.37 -0.04 -1.82
CA TYR A 144 8.34 -0.51 -0.84
C TYR A 144 9.76 -0.02 -1.15
N LEU A 145 10.22 -0.20 -2.40
CA LEU A 145 11.56 0.18 -2.83
C LEU A 145 11.76 1.69 -2.74
N VAL A 146 10.84 2.48 -3.30
CA VAL A 146 10.89 3.96 -3.28
C VAL A 146 10.90 4.47 -1.84
N SER A 147 10.03 3.95 -0.97
CA SER A 147 10.00 4.34 0.44
C SER A 147 11.30 4.01 1.17
N SER A 148 11.90 2.85 0.87
CA SER A 148 13.19 2.43 1.44
C SER A 148 14.33 3.34 0.97
N LEU A 149 14.34 3.71 -0.32
CA LEU A 149 15.33 4.64 -0.90
C LEU A 149 15.19 6.06 -0.33
N ILE A 150 13.96 6.58 -0.23
CA ILE A 150 13.69 7.88 0.39
C ILE A 150 14.19 7.87 1.83
N TRP A 151 13.90 6.82 2.59
CA TRP A 151 14.36 6.73 3.98
C TRP A 151 15.88 6.67 4.09
N ARG A 152 16.54 5.91 3.21
CA ARG A 152 18.02 5.89 3.11
C ARG A 152 18.58 7.27 2.80
N ALA A 153 18.00 7.99 1.85
CA ALA A 153 18.42 9.34 1.49
C ALA A 153 18.22 10.33 2.65
N VAL A 154 17.12 10.24 3.39
CA VAL A 154 16.85 11.07 4.57
C VAL A 154 17.90 10.81 5.67
N VAL A 155 18.23 9.55 5.95
CA VAL A 155 19.26 9.21 6.94
C VAL A 155 20.64 9.67 6.49
N ALA A 156 21.01 9.43 5.23
CA ALA A 156 22.30 9.87 4.67
C ALA A 156 22.45 11.41 4.76
N ARG A 157 21.41 12.16 4.40
CA ARG A 157 21.37 13.63 4.53
C ARG A 157 21.45 14.12 5.98
N ARG A 158 20.94 13.35 6.95
CA ARG A 158 21.08 13.69 8.38
C ARG A 158 22.50 13.43 8.89
N TRP A 159 23.22 12.46 8.33
CA TRP A 159 24.60 12.18 8.71
C TRP A 159 25.57 13.20 8.13
N THR A 160 25.35 13.67 6.90
CA THR A 160 26.17 14.73 6.28
C THR A 160 25.96 16.11 6.90
N ARG A 161 24.88 16.31 7.68
CA ARG A 161 24.59 17.55 8.41
C ARG A 161 25.10 17.58 9.85
N ARG A 162 25.86 16.56 10.30
CA ARG A 162 26.60 16.67 11.56
C ARG A 162 27.85 17.52 11.28
N PRO A 163 27.96 18.76 11.83
CA PRO A 163 29.23 19.46 11.80
C PRO A 163 30.23 18.57 12.51
N GLY A 164 31.38 18.33 11.88
CA GLY A 164 32.48 17.61 12.51
C GLY A 164 32.75 18.26 13.87
N ARG A 165 32.52 17.51 14.94
CA ARG A 165 32.95 17.88 16.29
C ARG A 165 34.47 17.74 16.34
N PHE A 166 35.17 18.63 15.64
CA PHE A 166 36.56 18.96 15.94
C PHE A 166 36.53 19.87 17.17
N SER A 167 36.22 19.28 18.33
CA SER A 167 36.64 19.86 19.60
C SER A 167 38.16 19.74 19.65
N ARG A 168 38.85 20.79 19.20
CA ARG A 168 40.26 21.00 19.51
C ARG A 168 40.36 21.05 21.04
N LEU A 169 41.04 20.07 21.63
CA LEU A 169 41.46 20.15 23.02
C LEU A 169 42.47 21.30 23.11
N PRO A 170 42.38 22.21 24.10
CA PRO A 170 43.41 23.20 24.33
C PRO A 170 44.70 22.45 24.71
N ALA A 171 45.76 22.70 23.96
CA ALA A 171 47.11 22.30 24.36
C ALA A 171 47.52 23.24 25.50
N GLU A 172 47.83 22.64 26.65
CA GLU A 172 48.49 23.32 27.77
C GLU A 172 49.94 23.70 27.42
#